data_AF-A0A1S1TBZ9-F1
#
_entry.id   AF-A0A1S1TBZ9-F1
#
_cell.length_a   1.000
_cell.length_b   1.000
_cell.length_c   1.000
_cell.angle_alpha   90.00
_cell.angle_beta   90.00
_cell.angle_gamma   90.00
#
_symmetry.space_group_name_H-M   'P 1'
#
loop_
_entity.id
_entity.type
_entity.pdbx_description
1 polymer ?
#
loop_
_entity_poly.entity_id
_entity_poly.type
_entity_poly.pdbx_seq_one_letter_code
_entity_poly.pdbx_strand_id
1 'polypeptide(L)'
;MAGLLIGWGIGTFVYFKIVMDWVFDADITLTAAALITALEAALAIFVTGLHAVQLLNYDWTRSSLLLGFRTAVARTALVLVATILFDIVCARLVVYGFSKDLNLEIQNFCRSGCFVHGTILRFSLIVTVPLLLHYAIMVVGTYRTAR
;
A
#
# COMPACT_ATOMS: atom_id res chain seq x y z
N MET A 1 16.41 4.55 -12.57
CA MET A 1 15.14 4.00 -12.06
C MET A 1 15.31 2.72 -11.25
N ALA A 2 16.08 1.73 -11.71
CA ALA A 2 16.31 0.48 -10.97
C ALA A 2 16.82 0.69 -9.52
N GLY A 3 17.78 1.59 -9.28
CA GLY A 3 18.30 1.86 -7.93
C GLY A 3 17.26 2.45 -6.96
N LEU A 4 16.34 3.28 -7.44
CA LEU A 4 15.24 3.82 -6.62
C LEU A 4 14.22 2.74 -6.28
N LEU A 5 13.92 1.84 -7.22
CA LEU A 5 13.04 0.69 -6.97
C LEU A 5 13.65 -0.30 -5.97
N ILE A 6 14.95 -0.57 -6.08
CA ILE A 6 15.68 -1.43 -5.14
C ILE A 6 15.70 -0.79 -3.74
N GLY A 7 16.03 0.50 -3.65
CA GLY A 7 16.01 1.23 -2.37
C GLY A 7 14.62 1.27 -1.75
N TRP A 8 13.58 1.47 -2.56
CA TRP A 8 12.19 1.41 -2.11
C TRP A 8 11.83 0.01 -1.59
N GLY A 9 12.15 -1.04 -2.35
CA GLY A 9 11.87 -2.42 -1.93
C GLY A 9 12.57 -2.81 -0.63
N ILE A 10 13.85 -2.45 -0.48
CA ILE A 10 14.61 -2.70 0.76
C ILE A 10 14.00 -1.88 1.92
N GLY A 11 13.67 -0.61 1.69
CA GLY A 11 13.06 0.25 2.71
C GLY A 11 11.72 -0.28 3.20
N THR A 12 10.84 -0.68 2.28
CA THR A 12 9.53 -1.26 2.59
C THR A 12 9.67 -2.59 3.34
N PHE A 13 10.64 -3.44 2.97
CA PHE A 13 10.94 -4.66 3.69
C PHE A 13 11.37 -4.41 5.14
N VAL A 14 12.34 -3.51 5.33
CA VAL A 14 12.83 -3.15 6.67
C VAL A 14 11.71 -2.51 7.49
N TYR A 15 10.88 -1.66 6.88
CA TYR A 15 9.71 -1.06 7.52
C TYR A 15 8.76 -2.13 8.05
N PHE A 16 8.33 -3.08 7.21
CA PHE A 16 7.41 -4.12 7.65
C PHE A 16 8.01 -5.02 8.72
N LYS A 17 9.30 -5.37 8.60
CA LYS A 17 9.93 -6.21 9.61
C LYS A 17 9.97 -5.51 10.97
N ILE A 18 10.46 -4.27 11.02
CA ILE A 18 10.61 -3.53 12.28
C ILE A 18 9.26 -3.16 12.89
N VAL A 19 8.35 -2.58 12.10
CA VAL A 19 7.09 -2.03 12.63
C VAL A 19 6.16 -3.15 13.08
N MET A 20 6.14 -4.28 12.39
CA MET A 20 5.25 -5.38 12.77
C MET A 20 5.76 -6.12 14.01
N ASP A 21 7.07 -6.36 14.11
CA ASP A 21 7.67 -6.93 15.33
C ASP A 21 7.41 -6.01 16.54
N TRP A 22 7.55 -4.70 16.36
CA TRP A 22 7.38 -3.73 17.44
C TRP A 22 5.92 -3.51 17.87
N VAL A 23 4.98 -3.52 16.92
CA VAL A 23 3.56 -3.22 17.22
C VAL A 23 2.79 -4.43 17.72
N PHE A 24 3.14 -5.62 17.26
CA PHE A 24 2.37 -6.82 17.57
C PHE A 24 3.03 -7.74 18.60
N ASP A 25 4.25 -7.43 19.06
CA ASP A 25 5.07 -8.32 19.92
C ASP A 25 5.08 -9.78 19.41
N ALA A 26 4.81 -9.95 18.12
CA ALA A 26 4.63 -11.21 17.44
C ALA A 26 5.73 -11.26 16.40
N ASP A 27 6.63 -12.23 16.53
CA ASP A 27 7.69 -12.48 15.56
C ASP A 27 7.08 -12.71 14.18
N ILE A 28 6.96 -11.65 13.37
CA ILE A 28 6.57 -11.79 11.98
C ILE A 28 7.74 -12.46 11.29
N THR A 29 7.47 -13.63 10.72
CA THR A 29 8.48 -14.38 9.99
C THR A 29 9.07 -13.52 8.87
N LEU A 30 10.37 -13.65 8.64
CA LEU A 30 11.07 -12.96 7.54
C LEU A 30 10.35 -13.17 6.19
N THR A 31 9.77 -14.36 5.99
CA THR A 31 8.98 -14.75 4.82
C THR A 31 7.68 -13.95 4.69
N ALA A 32 6.97 -13.68 5.78
CA ALA A 32 5.77 -12.86 5.75
C ALA A 32 6.09 -11.41 5.39
N ALA A 33 7.12 -10.82 6.00
CA ALA A 33 7.58 -9.48 5.67
C ALA A 33 8.01 -9.36 4.19
N ALA A 34 8.70 -10.38 3.66
CA ALA A 34 9.08 -10.43 2.26
C ALA A 34 7.88 -10.49 1.31
N LEU A 35 6.86 -11.31 1.64
CA LEU A 35 5.64 -11.43 0.85
C LEU A 35 4.81 -10.15 0.85
N ILE A 36 4.67 -9.48 2.00
CA ILE A 36 3.98 -8.18 2.08
C ILE A 36 4.74 -7.14 1.25
N THR A 37 6.08 -7.13 1.32
CA THR A 37 6.90 -6.22 0.51
C THR A 37 6.71 -6.46 -0.99
N ALA A 38 6.67 -7.72 -1.41
CA ALA A 38 6.45 -8.07 -2.82
C ALA A 38 5.05 -7.65 -3.30
N LEU A 39 4.03 -7.84 -2.46
CA LEU A 39 2.67 -7.37 -2.71
C LEU A 39 2.64 -5.84 -2.88
N GLU A 40 3.21 -5.12 -1.92
CA GLU A 40 3.31 -3.66 -1.93
C GLU A 40 4.05 -3.12 -3.14
N ALA A 41 5.17 -3.74 -3.52
CA ALA A 41 5.88 -3.38 -4.74
C ALA A 41 5.03 -3.56 -6.00
N ALA A 42 4.29 -4.67 -6.10
CA ALA A 42 3.41 -4.94 -7.24
C ALA A 42 2.26 -3.92 -7.32
N LEU A 43 1.63 -3.59 -6.18
CA LEU A 43 0.54 -2.61 -6.11
C LEU A 43 1.03 -1.20 -6.41
N ALA A 44 2.21 -0.81 -5.90
CA ALA A 44 2.83 0.47 -6.19
C ALA A 44 3.11 0.65 -7.69
N ILE A 45 3.62 -0.40 -8.36
CA ILE A 45 3.83 -0.41 -9.83
C ILE A 45 2.49 -0.29 -10.56
N PHE A 46 1.47 -1.05 -10.15
CA PHE A 46 0.14 -1.03 -10.76
C PHE A 46 -0.51 0.36 -10.68
N VAL A 47 -0.56 0.95 -9.48
CA VAL A 47 -1.14 2.29 -9.27
C VAL A 47 -0.39 3.35 -10.06
N THR A 48 0.93 3.27 -10.09
CA THR A 48 1.78 4.18 -10.87
C THR A 48 1.51 4.07 -12.36
N GLY A 49 1.43 2.84 -12.89
CA GLY A 49 1.11 2.58 -14.28
C GLY A 49 -0.28 3.12 -14.66
N LEU A 50 -1.28 2.89 -13.80
CA LEU A 50 -2.63 3.41 -14.00
C LEU A 50 -2.66 4.94 -14.03
N HIS A 51 -1.97 5.59 -13.08
CA HIS A 51 -1.86 7.04 -13.06
C HIS A 51 -1.22 7.59 -14.35
N ALA A 52 -0.14 6.96 -14.83
CA ALA A 52 0.53 7.33 -16.07
C ALA A 52 -0.40 7.18 -17.29
N VAL A 53 -1.17 6.10 -17.38
CA VAL A 53 -2.16 5.90 -18.45
C VAL A 53 -3.24 6.98 -18.44
N GLN A 54 -3.72 7.40 -17.27
CA GLN A 54 -4.70 8.49 -17.18
C GLN A 54 -4.12 9.83 -17.65
N LEU A 55 -2.84 10.11 -17.37
CA LEU A 55 -2.15 11.30 -17.87
C LEU A 55 -1.91 11.25 -19.38
N LEU A 56 -1.54 10.09 -19.92
CA LEU A 56 -1.32 9.90 -21.37
C LEU A 56 -2.58 10.06 -22.20
N ASN A 57 -3.72 9.60 -21.68
CA ASN A 57 -5.02 9.68 -22.37
C ASN A 57 -5.71 11.04 -22.19
N TYR A 58 -5.10 11.98 -21.50
CA TYR A 58 -5.66 13.31 -21.32
C TYR A 58 -5.39 14.20 -22.54
N ASP A 59 -6.41 14.93 -23.02
CA ASP A 59 -6.26 15.86 -24.14
C ASP A 59 -5.64 17.18 -23.70
N TRP A 60 -4.31 17.23 -23.70
CA TRP A 60 -3.51 18.40 -23.33
C TRP A 60 -3.66 19.57 -24.31
N THR A 61 -4.19 19.36 -25.52
CA THR A 61 -4.28 20.41 -26.54
C THR A 61 -5.44 21.38 -26.32
N ARG A 62 -6.48 20.94 -25.59
CA ARG A 62 -7.72 21.72 -25.36
C ARG A 62 -7.88 22.22 -23.94
N SER A 63 -6.94 21.93 -23.04
CA SER A 63 -7.19 22.06 -21.60
C SER A 63 -5.95 22.50 -20.82
N SER A 64 -6.16 23.06 -19.63
CA SER A 64 -5.07 23.54 -18.78
C SER A 64 -4.39 22.39 -18.06
N LEU A 65 -3.08 22.55 -17.84
CA LEU A 65 -2.24 21.54 -17.20
C LEU A 65 -2.75 21.14 -15.81
N LEU A 66 -3.25 22.11 -15.05
CA LEU A 66 -3.83 21.90 -13.72
C LEU A 66 -5.15 21.10 -13.78
N LEU A 67 -5.97 21.30 -14.80
CA LEU A 67 -7.23 20.57 -14.98
C LEU A 67 -6.95 19.10 -15.32
N GLY A 68 -5.96 18.84 -16.18
CA GLY A 68 -5.50 17.48 -16.52
C GLY A 68 -4.94 16.70 -15.37
N PHE A 69 -4.13 17.36 -14.56
CA PHE A 69 -3.60 16.77 -13.35
C PHE A 69 -4.70 16.40 -12.35
N ARG A 70 -5.64 17.31 -12.07
CA ARG A 70 -6.75 17.04 -11.13
C ARG A 70 -7.65 15.91 -11.62
N THR A 71 -7.92 15.84 -12.92
CA THR A 71 -8.75 14.75 -13.49
C THR A 71 -8.03 13.41 -13.43
N ALA A 72 -6.73 13.36 -13.72
CA ALA A 72 -5.93 12.13 -13.58
C ALA A 72 -5.89 11.64 -12.13
N VAL A 73 -5.64 12.53 -11.16
CA VAL A 73 -5.64 12.19 -9.73
C VAL A 73 -7.02 11.69 -9.28
N ALA A 74 -8.10 12.37 -9.66
CA ALA A 74 -9.46 11.98 -9.27
C ALA A 74 -9.84 10.60 -9.81
N ARG A 75 -9.49 10.29 -11.06
CA ARG A 75 -9.74 8.96 -11.65
C ARG A 75 -8.90 7.87 -11.00
N THR A 76 -7.66 8.19 -10.65
CA THR A 76 -6.76 7.23 -9.99
C THR A 76 -7.16 6.99 -8.53
N ALA A 77 -7.77 7.97 -7.85
CA ALA A 77 -8.14 7.88 -6.44
C ALA A 77 -9.15 6.75 -6.16
N LEU A 78 -10.14 6.53 -7.03
CA LEU A 78 -11.11 5.45 -6.86
C LEU A 78 -10.43 4.07 -6.91
N VAL A 79 -9.52 3.90 -7.87
CA VAL A 79 -8.76 2.65 -8.00
C VAL A 79 -7.80 2.47 -6.84
N LEU A 80 -7.14 3.55 -6.39
CA LEU A 80 -6.26 3.53 -5.22
C LEU A 80 -6.99 3.03 -3.96
N VAL A 81 -8.22 3.50 -3.70
CA VAL A 81 -9.01 3.02 -2.57
C VAL A 81 -9.29 1.51 -2.68
N ALA A 82 -9.66 1.04 -3.88
CA ALA A 82 -9.86 -0.40 -4.11
C ALA A 82 -8.56 -1.21 -3.92
N THR A 83 -7.42 -0.67 -4.38
CA THR A 83 -6.10 -1.27 -4.21
C THR A 83 -5.71 -1.36 -2.73
N ILE A 84 -5.95 -0.31 -1.93
CA ILE A 84 -5.69 -0.30 -0.48
C ILE A 84 -6.56 -1.37 0.22
N LEU A 85 -7.85 -1.44 -0.11
CA LEU A 85 -8.73 -2.44 0.49
C LEU A 85 -8.27 -3.86 0.14
N PHE A 86 -7.88 -4.09 -1.10
CA PHE A 86 -7.31 -5.37 -1.55
C PHE A 86 -6.01 -5.70 -0.80
N ASP A 87 -5.12 -4.73 -0.65
CA ASP A 87 -3.84 -4.88 0.04
C ASP A 87 -4.03 -5.30 1.50
N ILE A 88 -4.92 -4.60 2.22
CA ILE A 88 -5.25 -4.94 3.61
C ILE A 88 -5.72 -6.39 3.73
N VAL A 89 -6.57 -6.85 2.79
CA VAL A 89 -7.07 -8.23 2.79
C VAL A 89 -5.94 -9.23 2.51
N CYS A 90 -5.13 -8.99 1.49
CA CYS A 90 -4.03 -9.87 1.11
C CYS A 90 -2.92 -9.91 2.17
N ALA A 91 -2.50 -8.77 2.71
CA ALA A 91 -1.53 -8.70 3.79
C ALA A 91 -2.02 -9.45 5.04
N ARG A 92 -3.31 -9.39 5.36
CA ARG A 92 -3.88 -10.21 6.44
C ARG A 92 -3.80 -11.71 6.14
N LEU A 93 -4.10 -12.15 4.93
CA LEU A 93 -3.99 -13.56 4.56
C LEU A 93 -2.54 -14.05 4.65
N VAL A 94 -1.57 -13.21 4.26
CA VAL A 94 -0.14 -13.50 4.43
C VAL A 94 0.18 -13.64 5.92
N VAL A 95 -0.15 -12.66 6.76
CA VAL A 95 0.18 -12.75 8.19
C VAL A 95 -0.56 -13.90 8.88
N TYR A 96 -1.80 -14.20 8.49
CA TYR A 96 -2.56 -15.36 8.99
C TYR A 96 -1.87 -16.69 8.66
N GLY A 97 -1.33 -16.82 7.44
CA GLY A 97 -0.60 -18.01 7.03
C GLY A 97 0.74 -18.21 7.75
N PHE A 98 1.29 -17.16 8.37
CA PHE A 98 2.67 -17.12 8.84
C PHE A 98 2.88 -16.61 10.28
N SER A 99 1.81 -16.31 11.04
CA SER A 99 1.86 -15.96 12.48
C SER A 99 0.76 -16.69 13.26
N LYS A 100 1.15 -17.47 14.27
CA LYS A 100 0.22 -18.26 15.11
C LYS A 100 -0.59 -17.38 16.08
N ASP A 101 -0.03 -16.27 16.54
CA ASP A 101 -0.66 -15.41 17.54
C ASP A 101 -1.78 -14.54 16.94
N LEU A 102 -1.60 -14.02 15.71
CA LEU A 102 -2.68 -13.33 14.98
C LEU A 102 -3.80 -14.28 14.50
N ASN A 103 -3.50 -15.57 14.36
CA ASN A 103 -4.51 -16.59 14.02
C ASN A 103 -5.54 -16.74 15.15
N LEU A 104 -5.08 -16.72 16.42
CA LEU A 104 -5.96 -16.75 17.61
C LEU A 104 -6.87 -15.53 17.71
N GLU A 105 -6.38 -14.34 17.33
CA GLU A 105 -7.15 -13.10 17.42
C GLU A 105 -8.30 -13.04 16.39
N ILE A 106 -8.05 -13.51 15.16
CA ILE A 106 -9.08 -13.66 14.11
C ILE A 106 -10.09 -14.76 14.48
N GLN A 107 -9.62 -15.87 15.05
CA GLN A 107 -10.49 -16.94 15.53
C GLN A 107 -11.39 -16.47 16.68
N ASN A 108 -10.86 -15.63 17.57
CA ASN A 108 -11.64 -14.98 18.62
C ASN A 108 -12.62 -13.94 18.06
N PHE A 109 -12.27 -13.19 17.01
CA PHE A 109 -13.20 -12.28 16.34
C PHE A 109 -14.40 -13.04 15.74
N CYS A 110 -14.16 -14.16 15.05
CA CYS A 110 -15.24 -15.01 14.51
C CYS A 110 -16.13 -15.63 15.59
N ARG A 111 -15.62 -15.85 16.80
CA ARG A 111 -16.38 -16.43 17.92
C ARG A 111 -17.12 -15.40 18.79
N SER A 112 -16.52 -14.24 19.02
CA SER A 112 -17.00 -13.24 19.99
C SER A 112 -17.59 -11.98 19.35
N GLY A 113 -17.36 -11.76 18.05
CA GLY A 113 -17.78 -10.55 17.34
C GLY A 113 -17.07 -9.27 17.80
N CYS A 114 -16.13 -9.36 18.75
CA CYS A 114 -15.53 -8.21 19.40
C CYS A 114 -14.07 -8.04 18.98
N PHE A 115 -13.69 -6.83 18.56
CA PHE A 115 -12.30 -6.46 18.27
C PHE A 115 -11.57 -6.26 19.60
N VAL A 116 -10.95 -7.32 20.11
CA VAL A 116 -10.46 -7.32 21.50
C VAL A 116 -9.36 -6.27 21.75
N HIS A 117 -8.61 -5.78 20.75
CA HIS A 117 -7.49 -4.85 20.99
C HIS A 117 -7.23 -3.70 19.97
N GLY A 118 -8.07 -3.49 18.95
CA GLY A 118 -7.80 -2.44 17.93
C GLY A 118 -6.56 -2.71 17.05
N THR A 119 -5.92 -3.85 17.25
CA THR A 119 -4.84 -4.48 16.47
C THR A 119 -5.14 -4.49 14.98
N ILE A 120 -6.39 -4.77 14.59
CA ILE A 120 -6.81 -4.79 13.19
C ILE A 120 -6.77 -3.40 12.54
N LEU A 121 -7.14 -2.35 13.26
CA LEU A 121 -7.06 -0.97 12.77
C LEU A 121 -5.58 -0.55 12.61
N ARG A 122 -4.75 -0.88 13.61
CA ARG A 122 -3.30 -0.59 13.59
C ARG A 122 -2.62 -1.31 12.42
N PHE A 123 -2.95 -2.58 12.20
CA PHE A 123 -2.44 -3.37 11.07
C PHE A 123 -2.78 -2.72 9.74
N SER A 124 -4.06 -2.40 9.52
CA SER A 124 -4.51 -1.77 8.28
C SER A 124 -3.78 -0.45 8.03
N LEU A 125 -3.57 0.36 9.08
CA LEU A 125 -2.81 1.61 8.97
C LEU A 125 -1.35 1.37 8.57
N ILE A 126 -0.66 0.43 9.22
CA ILE A 126 0.75 0.10 8.92
C ILE A 126 0.91 -0.36 7.47
N VAL A 127 0.02 -1.24 7.01
CA VAL A 127 0.03 -1.76 5.63
C VAL A 127 -0.31 -0.67 4.61
N THR A 128 -1.17 0.29 4.94
CA THR A 128 -1.59 1.29 3.94
C THR A 128 -0.55 2.41 3.73
N VAL A 129 0.31 2.66 4.72
CA VAL A 129 1.22 3.82 4.72
C VAL A 129 2.23 3.82 3.57
N PRO A 130 2.95 2.72 3.27
CA PRO A 130 3.92 2.70 2.18
C PRO A 130 3.28 2.99 0.83
N LEU A 131 2.14 2.36 0.52
CA LEU A 131 1.41 2.59 -0.73
C LEU A 131 0.94 4.05 -0.89
N LEU A 132 0.40 4.64 0.18
CA LEU A 132 0.00 6.06 0.17
C LEU A 132 1.18 7.00 -0.03
N LEU A 133 2.29 6.74 0.66
CA LEU A 133 3.51 7.53 0.53
C LEU A 133 4.06 7.45 -0.90
N HIS A 134 4.09 6.24 -1.48
CA HIS A 134 4.52 6.04 -2.86
C HIS A 134 3.66 6.85 -3.84
N TYR A 135 2.34 6.76 -3.71
CA TYR A 135 1.42 7.49 -4.56
C TYR A 135 1.58 9.01 -4.40
N ALA A 136 1.75 9.51 -3.19
CA ALA A 136 1.98 10.93 -2.93
C ALA A 136 3.27 11.44 -3.60
N ILE A 137 4.37 10.69 -3.47
CA ILE A 137 5.65 11.01 -4.15
C ILE A 137 5.46 11.06 -5.66
N MET A 138 4.74 10.08 -6.22
CA MET A 138 4.46 10.03 -7.66
C MET A 138 3.66 11.23 -8.14
N VAL A 139 2.56 11.57 -7.46
CA VAL A 139 1.69 12.72 -7.78
C VAL A 139 2.48 14.04 -7.71
N VAL A 140 3.27 14.25 -6.64
CA VAL A 140 4.11 15.46 -6.52
C VAL A 140 5.18 15.50 -7.61
N GLY A 141 5.81 14.36 -7.89
CA GLY A 141 6.82 14.23 -8.94
C GLY A 141 6.28 14.58 -10.32
N THR A 142 5.14 14.00 -10.71
CA THR A 142 4.50 14.25 -12.01
C THR A 142 4.06 15.70 -12.15
N TYR A 143 3.51 16.31 -11.10
CA TYR A 143 3.15 17.74 -11.12
C TYR A 143 4.37 18.63 -11.33
N ARG A 144 5.48 18.37 -10.62
CA ARG A 144 6.70 19.16 -10.74
C ARG A 144 7.32 19.07 -12.13
N THR A 145 7.32 17.88 -12.75
CA THR A 145 7.88 17.70 -14.10
C THR A 145 7.04 18.33 -15.20
N ALA A 146 5.74 18.53 -14.96
CA ALA A 146 4.84 19.11 -15.95
C ALA A 146 4.85 20.65 -15.94
N ARG A 147 5.31 21.29 -14.87
CA ARG A 147 5.47 22.75 -14.76
C ARG A 147 6.83 23.20 -15.30
#